data_AF-A0A7V6UN73-F1
#
_entry.id   AF-A0A7V6UN73-F1
#
_cell.length_a   1.000
_cell.length_b   1.000
_cell.length_c   1.000
_cell.angle_alpha   90.00
_cell.angle_beta   90.00
_cell.angle_gamma   90.00
#
_symmetry.space_group_name_H-M   'P 1'
#
loop_
_entity.id
_entity.type
_entity.pdbx_description
1 polymer ?
#
loop_
_entity_poly.entity_id
_entity_poly.type
_entity_poly.pdbx_seq_one_letter_code
_entity_poly.pdbx_strand_id
1 'polypeptide(L)'
;MAAGRKKVFDTVNFVSIIILLIGIILLMIGYVASGYSELAAIGIGTIIGAIFIFIIGMFFIATEEMLEKRYKGDRVTDHKPLRRIK
;
A
#
# COMPACT_ATOMS: atom_id res chain seq x y z
N MET A 1 11.31 -12.70 8.72
CA MET A 1 9.87 -12.32 8.70
C MET A 1 9.37 -11.92 7.30
N ALA A 2 9.96 -12.44 6.21
CA ALA A 2 9.54 -12.10 4.83
C ALA A 2 8.12 -12.57 4.46
N ALA A 3 7.62 -13.64 5.09
CA ALA A 3 6.27 -14.17 4.83
C ALA A 3 5.14 -13.23 5.28
N GLY A 4 5.37 -12.40 6.31
CA GLY A 4 4.37 -11.44 6.79
C GLY A 4 4.12 -10.29 5.80
N ARG A 5 5.18 -9.83 5.13
CA ARG A 5 5.12 -8.66 4.23
C ARG A 5 4.27 -8.91 2.98
N LYS A 6 4.51 -10.05 2.31
CA LYS A 6 3.69 -10.48 1.16
C LYS A 6 2.23 -10.64 1.57
N LYS A 7 1.97 -11.17 2.76
CA LYS A 7 0.62 -11.34 3.30
C LYS A 7 -0.09 -10.01 3.53
N VAL A 8 0.60 -8.99 4.06
CA VAL A 8 0.00 -7.65 4.25
C VAL A 8 -0.29 -6.99 2.91
N PHE A 9 0.65 -7.03 1.95
CA PHE A 9 0.41 -6.49 0.61
C PHE A 9 -0.76 -7.18 -0.10
N ASP A 10 -0.77 -8.51 -0.12
CA ASP A 10 -1.84 -9.28 -0.75
C ASP A 10 -3.20 -8.99 -0.08
N THR A 11 -3.24 -8.81 1.23
CA THR A 11 -4.47 -8.46 1.97
C THR A 11 -4.95 -7.05 1.63
N VAL A 12 -4.07 -6.05 1.70
CA VAL A 12 -4.40 -4.66 1.38
C VAL A 12 -4.88 -4.56 -0.07
N ASN A 13 -4.17 -5.19 -1.00
CA ASN A 13 -4.50 -5.18 -2.42
C ASN A 13 -5.87 -5.85 -2.68
N PHE A 14 -6.14 -6.99 -2.03
CA PHE A 14 -7.43 -7.67 -2.15
C PHE A 14 -8.58 -6.80 -1.63
N VAL A 15 -8.41 -6.18 -0.46
CA VAL A 15 -9.42 -5.29 0.13
C VAL A 15 -9.63 -4.04 -0.73
N SER A 16 -8.56 -3.40 -1.22
CA SER A 16 -8.69 -2.21 -2.07
C SER A 16 -9.38 -2.52 -3.39
N ILE A 17 -9.10 -3.68 -4.00
CA ILE A 17 -9.75 -4.10 -5.25
C ILE A 17 -11.25 -4.31 -5.04
N ILE A 18 -11.66 -4.93 -3.93
CA ILE A 18 -13.09 -5.14 -3.62
C ILE A 18 -13.81 -3.80 -3.44
N ILE A 19 -13.24 -2.89 -2.64
CA ILE A 19 -13.86 -1.59 -2.39
C ILE A 19 -13.94 -0.77 -3.70
N LEU A 20 -12.90 -0.82 -4.54
CA LEU A 20 -12.90 -0.17 -5.85
C LEU A 20 -14.00 -0.74 -6.76
N LEU A 21 -14.15 -2.07 -6.80
CA LEU A 21 -15.20 -2.75 -7.56
C LEU A 21 -16.59 -2.30 -7.11
N ILE A 22 -16.82 -2.23 -5.80
CA ILE A 22 -18.08 -1.73 -5.22
C ILE A 22 -18.31 -0.28 -5.63
N GLY A 23 -17.29 0.58 -5.56
CA GLY A 23 -17.36 1.98 -5.98
C GLY A 23 -17.73 2.14 -7.46
N ILE A 24 -17.15 1.31 -8.34
CA ILE A 24 -17.46 1.30 -9.77
C ILE A 24 -18.90 0.86 -10.03
N ILE A 25 -19.39 -0.17 -9.34
CA ILE A 25 -20.78 -0.65 -9.46
C ILE A 25 -21.75 0.44 -9.00
N LEU A 26 -21.48 1.10 -7.87
CA LEU A 26 -22.29 2.20 -7.35
C LEU A 26 -22.30 3.40 -8.32
N LEU A 27 -21.17 3.69 -8.96
CA LEU A 27 -21.08 4.75 -9.96
C LEU A 27 -21.88 4.38 -11.23
N MET A 28 -21.79 3.13 -11.70
CA MET A 28 -22.60 2.68 -12.85
C MET A 28 -24.10 2.75 -12.56
N ILE A 29 -24.55 2.28 -11.39
CA ILE A 29 -25.96 2.38 -10.98
C ILE A 29 -26.36 3.85 -10.87
N GLY A 30 -25.54 4.66 -10.18
CA GLY A 30 -25.78 6.08 -9.98
C GLY A 30 -25.84 6.88 -11.28
N TYR A 31 -25.06 6.52 -12.29
CA TYR A 31 -25.01 7.22 -13.58
C TYR A 31 -26.12 6.77 -14.55
N VAL A 32 -26.41 5.47 -14.61
CA VAL A 32 -27.40 4.90 -15.54
C VAL A 32 -28.84 5.05 -15.03
N ALA A 33 -29.07 4.89 -13.72
CA ALA A 33 -30.42 4.88 -13.16
C ALA A 33 -30.94 6.28 -12.78
N SER A 34 -30.04 7.25 -12.54
CA SER A 34 -30.43 8.58 -12.06
C SER A 34 -29.47 9.62 -12.62
N GLY A 35 -29.85 10.39 -13.64
CA GLY A 35 -28.96 11.36 -14.31
C GLY A 35 -28.37 12.45 -13.39
N TYR A 36 -27.39 12.10 -12.54
CA TYR A 36 -26.82 12.81 -11.39
C TYR A 36 -27.66 12.79 -10.10
N SER A 37 -27.76 11.63 -9.42
CA SER A 37 -28.22 11.59 -8.01
C SER A 37 -27.08 11.40 -7.00
N GLU A 38 -27.43 11.55 -5.72
CA GLU A 38 -26.59 11.31 -4.54
C GLU A 38 -25.82 9.98 -4.59
N LEU A 39 -26.33 8.95 -5.29
CA LEU A 39 -25.63 7.68 -5.50
C LEU A 39 -24.31 7.84 -6.28
N ALA A 40 -24.25 8.74 -7.25
CA ALA A 40 -23.03 9.00 -8.00
C ALA A 40 -21.96 9.66 -7.12
N ALA A 41 -22.37 10.56 -6.22
CA ALA A 41 -21.48 11.17 -5.24
C ALA A 41 -20.91 10.13 -4.25
N ILE A 42 -21.74 9.19 -3.80
CA ILE A 42 -21.30 8.06 -2.97
C ILE A 42 -20.31 7.16 -3.74
N GLY A 43 -20.57 6.86 -5.01
CA GLY A 43 -19.66 6.09 -5.86
C GLY A 43 -18.29 6.77 -6.00
N ILE A 44 -18.27 8.07 -6.28
CA ILE A 44 -17.02 8.87 -6.38
C ILE A 44 -16.28 8.87 -5.03
N GLY A 45 -16.99 9.11 -3.93
CA GLY A 45 -16.41 9.06 -2.58
C GLY A 45 -15.81 7.69 -2.25
N THR A 46 -16.47 6.62 -2.67
CA THR A 46 -15.99 5.24 -2.47
C THR A 46 -14.72 4.96 -3.26
N ILE A 47 -14.62 5.44 -4.51
CA ILE A 47 -13.41 5.30 -5.35
C ILE A 47 -12.24 6.09 -4.75
N ILE A 48 -12.47 7.35 -4.35
CA ILE A 48 -11.43 8.18 -3.71
C ILE A 48 -10.98 7.54 -2.39
N GLY A 49 -11.92 7.03 -1.60
CA GLY A 49 -11.63 6.30 -0.36
C GLY A 49 -10.81 5.03 -0.59
N ALA A 50 -11.14 4.25 -1.62
CA ALA A 50 -10.39 3.05 -2.00
C ALA A 50 -8.93 3.38 -2.35
N ILE A 51 -8.71 4.47 -3.11
CA ILE A 51 -7.38 4.96 -3.45
C ILE A 51 -6.61 5.38 -2.20
N PHE A 52 -7.27 6.06 -1.25
CA PHE A 52 -6.66 6.46 0.01
C PHE A 52 -6.19 5.26 0.84
N ILE A 53 -7.05 4.26 1.01
CA ILE A 53 -6.73 3.02 1.74
C ILE A 53 -5.55 2.30 1.08
N PHE A 54 -5.53 2.26 -0.26
CA PHE A 54 -4.46 1.66 -1.03
C PHE A 54 -3.11 2.36 -0.81
N ILE A 55 -3.07 3.68 -0.87
CA ILE A 55 -1.84 4.47 -0.66
C ILE A 55 -1.31 4.29 0.77
N ILE A 56 -2.17 4.36 1.79
CA ILE A 56 -1.78 4.17 3.20
C ILE A 56 -1.19 2.77 3.40
N GLY A 57 -1.85 1.74 2.84
CA GLY A 57 -1.35 0.37 2.93
C GLY A 57 -0.01 0.17 2.21
N MET A 58 0.17 0.81 1.04
CA MET A 58 1.44 0.79 0.32
C MET A 58 2.57 1.50 1.09
N PHE A 59 2.26 2.63 1.72
CA PHE A 59 3.20 3.37 2.55
C PHE A 59 3.66 2.55 3.76
N PHE A 60 2.75 1.81 4.40
CA PHE A 60 3.08 0.94 5.51
C PHE A 60 4.09 -0.14 5.10
N ILE A 61 3.87 -0.76 3.94
CA ILE A 61 4.78 -1.77 3.39
C ILE A 61 6.15 -1.17 3.07
N ALA A 62 6.19 0.00 2.43
CA ALA A 62 7.44 0.70 2.14
C ALA A 62 8.22 1.02 3.42
N THR A 63 7.51 1.41 4.50
CA THR A 63 8.13 1.68 5.81
C THR A 63 8.70 0.42 6.43
N GLU A 64 7.97 -0.70 6.38
CA GLU A 64 8.48 -2.02 6.79
C GLU A 64 9.73 -2.42 5.99
N GLU A 65 9.78 -2.12 4.68
CA GLU A 65 10.98 -2.38 3.88
C GLU A 65 12.18 -1.54 4.32
N MET A 66 11.96 -0.25 4.61
CA MET A 66 13.00 0.66 5.07
C MET A 66 13.50 0.30 6.48
N LEU A 67 12.58 -0.11 7.37
CA LEU A 67 12.91 -0.54 8.72
C LEU A 67 13.70 -1.85 8.71
N GLU A 68 13.33 -2.82 7.86
CA GLU A 68 14.11 -4.05 7.73
C GLU A 68 15.51 -3.76 7.17
N LYS A 69 15.65 -2.88 6.18
CA LYS A 69 16.96 -2.46 5.65
C LYS A 69 17.81 -1.77 6.73
N ARG A 70 17.21 -0.99 7.64
CA ARG A 70 17.87 -0.42 8.82
C ARG A 70 18.35 -1.49 9.82
N TYR A 71 17.59 -2.54 10.03
CA TYR A 71 18.01 -3.64 10.91
C TYR A 71 19.06 -4.55 10.28
N LYS A 72 19.12 -4.59 8.93
CA LYS A 72 20.04 -5.45 8.18
C LYS A 72 21.33 -4.76 7.72
N GLY A 73 21.42 -3.43 7.78
CA GLY A 73 22.67 -2.67 7.69
C GLY A 73 23.07 -2.19 9.09
N ASP A 74 24.23 -2.51 9.66
CA ASP A 74 25.52 -2.54 9.01
C ASP A 74 26.41 -3.54 9.77
N ARG A 75 26.84 -4.64 9.11
CA ARG A 75 28.20 -5.08 9.38
C ARG A 75 29.06 -4.01 8.73
N VAL A 76 29.25 -2.89 9.43
CA VAL A 76 30.31 -1.94 9.15
C VAL A 76 31.50 -2.84 8.89
N THR A 77 31.93 -2.90 7.63
CA THR A 77 33.07 -3.71 7.24
C THR A 77 34.14 -3.41 8.25
N ASP A 78 34.47 -4.41 9.07
CA ASP A 78 35.57 -4.38 10.02
C ASP A 78 36.75 -3.85 9.23
N HIS A 79 37.04 -2.57 9.44
CA HIS A 79 38.10 -1.89 8.73
C HIS A 79 39.35 -2.50 9.33
N LYS A 80 39.81 -3.60 8.72
CA LYS A 80 41.00 -4.33 9.15
C LYS A 80 42.06 -3.29 9.47
N PRO A 81 42.61 -3.25 10.69
CA PRO A 81 43.62 -2.26 11.03
C PRO A 81 44.76 -2.43 10.03
N LEU A 82 45.07 -1.34 9.32
CA LEU A 82 46.16 -1.30 8.36
C LEU A 82 47.42 -1.79 9.07
N ARG A 83 47.92 -2.95 8.65
CA ARG A 83 49.13 -3.57 9.16
C ARG A 83 50.28 -2.62 8.87
N ARG A 84 50.73 -1.89 9.90
CA ARG A 84 51.89 -1.00 9.87
C ARG A 84 53.10 -1.84 9.44
N ILE A 85 53.56 -1.62 8.22
CA ILE A 85 54.77 -2.24 7.69
C ILE A 85 55.95 -1.57 8.45
N LYS A 86 56.80 -2.42 9.01
CA LYS A 86 58.02 -2.04 9.75
C LYS A 86 59.00 -1.29 8.88
#